data_AF-A0A5N6JF56-F1
#
_entry.id   AF-A0A5N6JF56-F1
#
_cell.length_a   1.000
_cell.length_b   1.000
_cell.length_c   1.000
_cell.angle_alpha   90.00
_cell.angle_beta   90.00
_cell.angle_gamma   90.00
#
_symmetry.space_group_name_H-M   'P 1'
#
loop_
_entity.id
_entity.type
_entity.pdbx_description
1 polymer ?
#
loop_
_entity_poly.entity_id
_entity_poly.type
_entity_poly.pdbx_seq_one_letter_code
_entity_poly.pdbx_strand_id
1 'polypeptide(L)'
;MEAWFNHKLKICKDSNQAPQDIPPFDFQKFVLVHQDISPRNMILDATGKVCLLDWAHAGAYPPAFERAAIVEQHRFPEFNEMILHVMPEYDVEVLQLQSIWYGLSVASLA
;
A
#
# COMPACT_ATOMS: atom_id res chain seq x y z
N MET A 1 4.61 6.86 13.43
CA MET A 1 4.14 5.91 12.40
C MET A 1 5.28 5.00 11.96
N GLU A 2 6.38 5.53 11.42
CA GLU A 2 7.54 4.73 10.97
C GLU A 2 8.07 3.74 12.01
N ALA A 3 8.33 4.19 13.24
CA ALA A 3 8.82 3.31 14.31
C ALA A 3 7.91 2.10 14.56
N TRP A 4 6.59 2.25 14.39
CA TRP A 4 5.64 1.14 14.52
C TRP A 4 5.74 0.17 13.33
N PHE A 5 5.90 0.67 12.10
CA PHE A 5 6.15 -0.17 10.92
C PHE A 5 7.46 -0.95 11.06
N ASN A 6 8.52 -0.28 11.50
CA ASN A 6 9.82 -0.91 11.76
C ASN A 6 9.77 -1.94 12.89
N HIS A 7 8.94 -1.71 13.92
CA HIS A 7 8.68 -2.70 14.95
C HIS A 7 7.97 -3.94 14.40
N LYS A 8 6.93 -3.77 13.57
CA LYS A 8 6.25 -4.89 12.89
C LYS A 8 7.19 -5.66 11.95
N LEU A 9 8.04 -4.95 11.20
CA LEU A 9 9.07 -5.57 10.38
C LEU A 9 10.05 -6.39 11.20
N LYS A 10 10.46 -5.88 12.37
CA LYS A 10 11.30 -6.64 13.30
C LYS A 10 10.63 -7.95 13.75
N ILE A 11 9.36 -7.90 14.16
CA ILE A 11 8.61 -9.11 14.57
C ILE A 11 8.57 -10.13 13.43
N CYS A 12 8.30 -9.68 12.20
CA CYS A 12 8.28 -10.56 11.03
C CYS A 12 9.66 -11.17 10.75
N LYS A 13 10.75 -10.40 10.84
CA LYS A 13 12.12 -10.90 10.70
C LYS A 13 12.46 -11.94 11.77
N ASP A 14 12.17 -11.63 13.03
CA ASP A 14 12.41 -12.54 14.16
C ASP A 14 11.63 -13.86 14.01
N SER A 15 10.48 -13.82 13.34
CA SER A 15 9.62 -14.98 13.07
C SER A 15 9.90 -15.68 11.73
N ASN A 16 10.94 -15.27 11.00
CA ASN A 16 11.25 -15.73 9.64
C ASN A 16 10.09 -15.57 8.64
N GLN A 17 9.25 -14.55 8.83
CA GLN A 17 8.12 -14.20 7.96
C GLN A 17 8.44 -13.01 7.03
N ALA A 18 9.68 -12.51 7.05
CA ALA A 18 10.19 -11.48 6.15
C ALA A 18 11.63 -11.81 5.73
N PRO A 19 12.08 -11.37 4.53
CA PRO A 19 13.49 -11.42 4.16
C PRO A 19 14.36 -10.70 5.20
N GLN A 20 15.53 -11.26 5.52
CA GLN A 20 16.38 -10.69 6.58
C GLN A 20 17.12 -9.44 6.11
N ASP A 21 17.40 -9.36 4.81
CA ASP A 21 18.14 -8.30 4.12
C ASP A 21 17.28 -7.10 3.70
N ILE A 22 15.94 -7.19 3.82
CA ILE A 22 15.06 -6.06 3.49
C ILE A 22 15.37 -4.85 4.40
N PRO A 23 15.53 -3.64 3.85
CA PRO A 23 15.84 -2.46 4.66
C PRO A 23 14.67 -2.09 5.59
N PRO A 24 14.92 -1.36 6.68
CA PRO A 24 13.85 -0.74 7.46
C PRO A 24 13.12 0.31 6.62
N PHE A 25 11.89 0.62 7.02
CA PHE A 25 11.15 1.76 6.50
C PHE A 25 11.85 3.06 6.87
N ASP A 26 11.91 3.98 5.91
CA ASP A 26 12.42 5.34 6.05
C ASP A 26 11.47 6.30 5.31
N PHE A 27 10.57 6.94 6.06
CA PHE A 27 9.47 7.74 5.52
C PHE A 27 9.88 9.19 5.30
N GLN A 28 10.25 9.51 4.05
CA GLN A 28 10.73 10.84 3.67
C GLN A 28 9.61 11.86 3.35
N LYS A 29 8.46 11.39 2.87
CA LYS A 29 7.37 12.24 2.42
C LYS A 29 6.02 11.61 2.72
N PHE A 30 5.04 12.43 3.04
CA PHE A 30 3.65 12.05 3.18
C PHE A 30 2.79 12.78 2.14
N VAL A 31 1.90 12.04 1.49
CA VAL A 31 0.89 12.55 0.55
C VAL A 31 -0.47 11.98 0.94
N LEU A 32 -1.55 12.60 0.45
CA LEU A 32 -2.86 11.98 0.53
C LEU A 32 -2.88 10.77 -0.41
N VAL A 33 -3.11 9.59 0.15
CA VAL A 33 -3.40 8.34 -0.57
C VAL A 33 -4.84 7.93 -0.27
N HIS A 34 -5.48 7.28 -1.22
CA HIS A 34 -6.83 6.74 -1.15
C HIS A 34 -6.87 5.29 -0.65
N GLN A 35 -5.90 4.46 -1.07
CA GLN A 35 -5.74 3.03 -0.71
C GLN A 35 -6.90 2.10 -1.13
N ASP A 36 -7.82 2.58 -1.96
CA ASP A 36 -8.93 1.79 -2.51
C ASP A 36 -9.39 2.32 -3.87
N ILE A 37 -8.41 2.76 -4.68
CA ILE A 37 -8.66 3.13 -6.07
C ILE A 37 -9.15 1.88 -6.80
N SER A 38 -10.40 1.93 -7.24
CA SER A 38 -11.04 0.83 -7.94
C SER A 38 -12.19 1.35 -8.79
N PRO A 39 -12.61 0.63 -9.85
CA PRO A 39 -13.69 1.09 -10.72
C PRO A 39 -15.00 1.38 -9.97
N ARG A 40 -15.27 0.68 -8.86
CA ARG A 40 -16.48 0.89 -8.03
C ARG A 40 -16.47 2.22 -7.26
N ASN A 41 -15.29 2.79 -7.04
CA ASN A 41 -15.09 4.04 -6.30
C ASN A 41 -14.83 5.22 -7.25
N MET A 42 -15.19 5.08 -8.52
CA MET A 42 -14.98 6.08 -9.56
C MET A 42 -16.30 6.42 -10.26
N ILE A 43 -16.59 7.71 -10.39
CA ILE A 43 -17.66 8.21 -11.27
C ILE A 43 -17.01 8.97 -12.41
N LEU A 44 -17.33 8.59 -13.64
CA LEU A 44 -17.03 9.37 -14.84
C LEU A 44 -18.22 10.29 -15.12
N ASP A 45 -18.01 11.60 -15.08
CA ASP A 45 -19.04 12.55 -15.45
C ASP A 45 -19.21 12.68 -16.97
N ALA A 46 -20.28 13.35 -17.41
CA ALA A 46 -20.56 13.56 -18.83
C ALA A 46 -19.50 14.40 -19.57
N THR A 47 -18.60 15.06 -18.83
CA THR A 47 -17.48 15.84 -19.38
C THR A 47 -16.18 15.03 -19.48
N GLY A 48 -16.20 13.76 -19.06
CA GLY A 48 -15.04 12.88 -19.07
C GLY A 48 -14.11 13.06 -17.86
N LYS A 49 -14.54 13.76 -16.81
CA LYS A 49 -13.77 13.87 -15.56
C LYS A 49 -14.12 12.74 -14.61
N VAL A 50 -13.10 12.26 -13.90
CA VAL A 50 -13.24 11.21 -12.89
C VAL A 50 -13.32 11.85 -11.51
N CYS A 51 -14.36 11.48 -10.76
CA CYS A 51 -14.49 11.75 -9.33
C CYS A 51 -14.20 10.47 -8.54
N LEU A 52 -13.32 10.56 -7.53
CA LEU A 52 -13.06 9.48 -6.59
C LEU A 52 -14.02 9.55 -5.39
N LEU A 53 -14.55 8.38 -5.00
CA LEU A 53 -15.47 8.18 -3.90
C LEU A 53 -14.85 7.28 -2.82
N ASP A 54 -15.51 7.18 -1.68
CA ASP A 54 -15.14 6.23 -0.60
C ASP A 54 -13.71 6.42 -0.05
N TRP A 55 -13.54 7.53 0.67
CA TRP A 55 -12.27 7.93 1.28
C TRP A 55 -12.02 7.27 2.65
N ALA A 56 -12.74 6.20 3.01
CA ALA A 56 -12.67 5.61 4.35
C ALA A 56 -11.29 5.02 4.69
N HIS A 57 -10.56 4.55 3.67
CA HIS A 57 -9.19 4.02 3.80
C HIS A 57 -8.10 5.07 3.51
N ALA A 58 -8.49 6.30 3.21
CA ALA A 58 -7.56 7.34 2.83
C ALA A 58 -6.77 7.88 4.03
N GLY A 59 -5.62 8.49 3.76
CA GLY A 59 -4.85 9.20 4.77
C GLY A 59 -3.52 9.74 4.26
N ALA A 60 -2.77 10.35 5.18
CA ALA A 60 -1.42 10.82 4.90
C ALA A 60 -0.42 9.68 5.09
N TYR A 61 0.14 9.16 3.99
CA TYR A 61 1.13 8.08 3.98
C TYR A 61 2.21 8.33 2.91
N PRO A 62 3.33 7.59 2.92
CA PRO A 62 4.27 7.59 1.81
C PRO A 62 3.60 7.24 0.48
N PRO A 63 4.00 7.83 -0.65
CA PRO A 63 3.37 7.58 -1.96
C PRO A 63 3.31 6.10 -2.36
N ALA A 64 4.31 5.32 -1.94
CA ALA A 64 4.37 3.88 -2.20
C ALA A 64 3.16 3.10 -1.66
N PHE A 65 2.47 3.61 -0.63
CA PHE A 65 1.33 2.93 -0.03
C PHE A 65 0.14 2.83 -1.00
N GLU A 66 -0.06 3.82 -1.88
CA GLU A 66 -1.09 3.72 -2.91
C GLU A 66 -0.76 2.60 -3.90
N ARG A 67 0.50 2.52 -4.35
CA ARG A 67 0.94 1.46 -5.28
C ARG A 67 0.76 0.09 -4.64
N ALA A 68 1.17 -0.07 -3.39
CA ALA A 68 1.01 -1.31 -2.65
C ALA A 68 -0.46 -1.73 -2.52
N ALA A 69 -1.37 -0.79 -2.26
CA ALA A 69 -2.80 -1.09 -2.20
C ALA A 69 -3.34 -1.61 -3.55
N ILE A 70 -2.87 -1.09 -4.68
CA ILE A 70 -3.25 -1.60 -6.02
C ILE A 70 -2.65 -3.00 -6.27
N VAL A 71 -1.41 -3.25 -5.88
CA VAL A 71 -0.75 -4.57 -6.02
C VAL A 71 -1.48 -5.65 -5.23
N GLU A 72 -1.90 -5.35 -4.00
CA GLU A 72 -2.64 -6.29 -3.13
C GLU A 72 -4.12 -6.44 -3.51
N GLN A 73 -4.65 -5.57 -4.36
CA GLN A 73 -6.01 -5.68 -4.83
C GLN A 73 -6.11 -6.72 -5.96
N HIS A 74 -6.90 -7.77 -5.73
CA HIS A 74 -7.04 -8.87 -6.72
C HIS A 74 -8.35 -8.82 -7.53
N ARG A 75 -9.26 -7.91 -7.19
CA ARG A 75 -10.64 -7.91 -7.72
C ARG A 75 -10.76 -7.35 -9.15
N PHE A 76 -9.80 -6.55 -9.61
CA PHE A 76 -9.85 -5.86 -10.90
C PHE A 76 -8.49 -5.93 -11.62
N PRO A 77 -8.04 -7.14 -12.02
CA PRO A 77 -6.65 -7.34 -12.46
C PRO A 77 -6.25 -6.47 -13.66
N GLU A 78 -7.07 -6.36 -14.70
CA GLU A 78 -6.75 -5.56 -15.89
C GLU A 78 -6.72 -4.06 -15.57
N PHE A 79 -7.61 -3.60 -14.69
CA PHE A 79 -7.61 -2.21 -14.22
C PHE A 79 -6.36 -1.92 -13.39
N ASN A 80 -5.97 -2.84 -12.51
CA ASN A 80 -4.81 -2.70 -11.65
C ASN A 80 -3.52 -2.67 -12.47
N GLU A 81 -3.40 -3.52 -13.48
CA GLU A 81 -2.29 -3.47 -14.44
C GLU A 81 -2.20 -2.11 -15.14
N MET A 82 -3.33 -1.56 -15.62
CA MET A 82 -3.35 -0.23 -16.25
C MET A 82 -2.93 0.89 -15.28
N ILE A 83 -3.41 0.86 -14.04
CA ILE A 83 -3.05 1.87 -13.03
C ILE A 83 -1.57 1.74 -12.64
N LEU A 84 -1.07 0.53 -12.41
CA LEU A 84 0.33 0.30 -12.05
C LEU A 84 1.30 0.73 -13.15
N HIS A 85 0.89 0.68 -14.42
CA HIS A 85 1.69 1.12 -15.56
C HIS A 85 1.91 2.65 -15.59
N VAL A 86 0.99 3.43 -15.02
CA VAL A 86 1.10 4.91 -14.99
C VAL A 86 1.61 5.45 -13.66
N MET A 87 1.64 4.61 -12.62
CA MET A 87 2.16 4.97 -11.30
C MET A 87 3.69 4.81 -11.25
N PRO A 88 4.41 5.64 -10.48
CA PRO A 88 5.83 5.43 -10.23
C PRO A 88 6.09 4.06 -9.59
N GLU A 89 7.27 3.49 -9.85
CA GLU A 89 7.73 2.26 -9.23
C GLU A 89 8.20 2.50 -7.79
N TYR A 90 7.90 1.55 -6.91
CA TYR A 90 8.23 1.57 -5.48
C TYR A 90 8.47 0.14 -4.99
N ASP A 91 9.23 -0.65 -5.75
CA ASP A 91 9.31 -2.10 -5.56
C ASP A 91 9.85 -2.49 -4.17
N VAL A 92 10.79 -1.70 -3.65
CA VAL A 92 11.35 -1.91 -2.30
C VAL A 92 10.28 -1.65 -1.25
N GLU A 93 9.58 -0.53 -1.32
CA GLU A 93 8.56 -0.15 -0.34
C GLU A 93 7.33 -1.05 -0.40
N VAL A 94 6.93 -1.51 -1.60
CA VAL A 94 5.87 -2.51 -1.78
C VAL A 94 6.29 -3.82 -1.11
N LEU A 95 7.52 -4.29 -1.35
CA LEU A 95 8.05 -5.49 -0.70
C LEU A 95 8.14 -5.33 0.83
N GLN A 96 8.49 -4.14 1.32
CA GLN A 96 8.50 -3.84 2.76
C GLN A 96 7.10 -3.96 3.37
N LEU A 97 6.09 -3.42 2.70
CA LEU A 97 4.69 -3.51 3.14
C LEU A 97 4.17 -4.96 3.13
N GLN A 98 4.52 -5.74 2.11
CA GLN A 98 4.21 -7.17 2.07
C GLN A 98 4.91 -7.93 3.20
N SER A 99 6.16 -7.57 3.50
CA SER A 99 6.97 -8.22 4.54
C SER A 99 6.44 -8.04 5.96
N ILE A 100 5.55 -7.07 6.20
CA ILE A 100 4.91 -6.88 7.51
C ILE A 100 3.54 -7.56 7.62
N TRP A 101 3.04 -8.22 6.56
CA TRP A 101 1.69 -8.79 6.54
C TRP A 101 1.41 -9.73 7.72
N TYR A 102 2.36 -10.61 8.06
CA TYR A 102 2.24 -11.49 9.22
C TYR A 102 2.08 -10.71 10.54
N GLY A 103 2.86 -9.64 10.72
CA GLY A 103 2.79 -8.75 11.89
C GLY A 103 1.51 -7.92 11.96
N LEU A 104 0.79 -7.77 10.85
CA LEU A 104 -0.50 -7.07 10.79
C LEU A 104 -1.69 -8.00 11.00
N SER A 105 -1.57 -9.27 10.56
CA SER A 105 -2.68 -10.23 10.54
C SER A 105 -2.63 -11.22 11.70
N VAL A 106 -1.51 -11.92 11.88
CA VAL A 106 -1.36 -13.03 12.84
C VAL A 106 -0.74 -12.54 14.14
N ALA A 107 0.33 -11.75 14.07
CA ALA A 107 1.03 -11.19 15.23
C ALA A 107 0.64 -9.72 15.48
N SER A 108 -0.65 -9.40 15.30
CA SER A 108 -1.18 -8.03 15.36
C SER A 108 -1.01 -7.37 16.73
N LEU A 109 -1.12 -8.15 17.81
CA LEU A 109 -0.99 -7.70 19.21
C LEU A 109 0.43 -7.82 19.79
N ALA A 110 1.37 -8.39 19.02
CA ALA A 110 2.77 -8.48 19.40
C ALA A 110 3.49 -7.14 19.26
#